data_AF-A0A820YZ50-F1
#
_entry.id   AF-A0A820YZ50-F1
#
_cell.length_a   1.000
_cell.length_b   1.000
_cell.length_c   1.000
_cell.angle_alpha   90.00
_cell.angle_beta   90.00
_cell.angle_gamma   90.00
#
_symmetry.space_group_name_H-M   'P 1'
#
loop_
_entity.id
_entity.type
_entity.pdbx_description
1 polymer ?
#
loop_
_entity_poly.entity_id
_entity_poly.type
_entity_poly.pdbx_seq_one_letter_code
_entity_poly.pdbx_strand_id
1 'polypeptide(L)'
;MSYPLEAGANYNLIFTTLDRSLIGRFFIVVSGPARVILRSMNTNPEQPSIATNTEVATPGVNIPTNATWKQNGVTIAGGHGHGDATNQLYTPHGLFVDDDQTVVIADYGNHRIMQWKNGDTTNGQVVAGDKGQGNGLHQLNHPTDVLIDKETDSLIICDRWNRRVVRWSRRSGTTQGEILIDNIDCWGLAMDNQRYLYVSDVVKHEVRRYQLGEKNGTLVAGGNGKGDGLSQLNWPRYFFVDRQHNVYVSDNNNHRVTKCNKGAKE
;
A
#
# COMPACT_ATOMS: atom_id res chain seq x y z
N MET A 1 -32.51 15.79 19.77
CA MET A 1 -33.07 15.77 18.41
C MET A 1 -32.26 14.76 17.61
N SER A 2 -32.95 13.74 17.11
CA SER A 2 -32.44 12.67 16.27
C SER A 2 -32.10 13.19 14.87
N TYR A 3 -30.99 12.71 14.30
CA TYR A 3 -30.71 12.82 12.87
C TYR A 3 -31.01 11.47 12.19
N PRO A 4 -31.46 11.46 10.92
CA PRO A 4 -31.99 10.27 10.27
C PRO A 4 -30.86 9.35 9.77
N LEU A 5 -31.14 8.05 9.75
CA LEU A 5 -30.43 7.06 8.96
C LEU A 5 -30.83 7.23 7.48
N GLU A 6 -29.90 7.63 6.63
CA GLU A 6 -30.05 7.47 5.18
C GLU A 6 -29.20 6.29 4.68
N ALA A 7 -29.88 5.39 3.96
CA ALA A 7 -29.33 4.26 3.25
C ALA A 7 -28.66 4.72 1.94
N GLY A 8 -27.50 4.18 1.58
CA GLY A 8 -26.97 4.39 0.23
C GLY A 8 -25.55 3.89 -0.03
N ALA A 9 -25.45 3.04 -1.06
CA ALA A 9 -24.27 2.62 -1.83
C ALA A 9 -23.24 1.71 -1.13
N ASN A 10 -23.45 0.40 -1.30
CA ASN A 10 -22.37 -0.57 -1.23
C ASN A 10 -21.42 -0.37 -2.43
N TYR A 11 -20.11 -0.44 -2.23
CA TYR A 11 -19.11 -0.52 -3.30
C TYR A 11 -18.31 -1.80 -3.12
N ASN A 12 -18.22 -2.61 -4.17
CA ASN A 12 -17.39 -3.81 -4.17
C ASN A 12 -16.50 -3.82 -5.42
N LEU A 13 -15.20 -3.96 -5.18
CA LEU A 13 -14.16 -4.00 -6.19
C LEU A 13 -13.66 -5.45 -6.31
N ILE A 14 -13.82 -6.06 -7.48
CA ILE A 14 -13.09 -7.25 -7.87
C ILE A 14 -12.02 -6.78 -8.86
N PHE A 15 -10.75 -7.05 -8.58
CA PHE A 15 -9.68 -6.91 -9.56
C PHE A 15 -9.00 -8.26 -9.78
N THR A 16 -9.12 -8.77 -11.00
CA THR A 16 -8.20 -9.76 -11.56
C THR A 16 -6.98 -9.01 -12.08
N THR A 17 -5.78 -9.38 -11.64
CA THR A 17 -4.51 -8.89 -12.19
C THR A 17 -4.35 -9.41 -13.61
N LEU A 18 -4.38 -8.50 -14.59
CA LEU A 18 -4.10 -8.79 -16.00
C LEU A 18 -3.04 -7.84 -16.53
N ASP A 19 -2.04 -7.52 -15.72
CA ASP A 19 -0.78 -6.98 -16.23
C ASP A 19 0.33 -7.12 -15.19
N ARG A 20 1.46 -7.72 -15.58
CA ARG A 20 2.69 -7.84 -14.77
C ARG A 20 3.38 -6.49 -14.54
N SER A 21 2.77 -5.38 -14.95
CA SER A 21 3.41 -4.08 -14.99
C SER A 21 2.88 -3.06 -13.97
N LEU A 22 1.80 -3.31 -13.22
CA LEU A 22 1.32 -2.37 -12.19
C LEU A 22 2.01 -2.64 -10.84
N ILE A 23 2.82 -1.67 -10.39
CA ILE A 23 3.30 -1.56 -9.01
C ILE A 23 2.14 -1.01 -8.17
N GLY A 24 1.85 -1.61 -7.02
CA GLY A 24 1.22 -0.87 -5.92
C GLY A 24 -0.03 -1.50 -5.30
N ARG A 25 -0.12 -1.34 -3.98
CA ARG A 25 -1.35 -1.51 -3.22
C ARG A 25 -2.46 -0.63 -3.79
N PHE A 26 -3.68 -1.16 -3.73
CA PHE A 26 -4.90 -0.43 -3.98
C PHE A 26 -5.16 0.57 -2.84
N PHE A 27 -5.42 1.83 -3.17
CA PHE A 27 -6.17 2.74 -2.29
C PHE A 27 -7.40 3.26 -3.03
N ILE A 28 -8.53 3.24 -2.32
CA ILE A 28 -9.71 4.03 -2.65
C ILE A 28 -9.41 5.46 -2.16
N VAL A 29 -9.29 6.41 -3.08
CA VAL A 29 -9.34 7.84 -2.74
C VAL A 29 -10.82 8.22 -2.69
N VAL A 30 -11.38 8.37 -1.49
CA VAL A 30 -12.61 9.16 -1.32
C VAL A 30 -12.18 10.56 -0.90
N SER A 31 -12.19 11.50 -1.84
CA SER A 31 -12.35 12.92 -1.51
C SER A 31 -13.66 13.42 -2.12
N GLY A 32 -14.32 14.35 -1.42
CA GLY A 32 -15.60 14.96 -1.80
C GLY A 32 -15.58 15.64 -3.18
N PRO A 33 -16.55 16.51 -3.50
CA PRO A 33 -16.97 16.79 -4.89
C PRO A 33 -15.91 17.56 -5.69
N ALA A 34 -14.87 16.86 -6.12
CA ALA A 34 -13.86 17.33 -7.04
C ALA A 34 -13.90 16.37 -8.23
N ARG A 35 -14.51 16.85 -9.33
CA ARG A 35 -14.51 16.18 -10.61
C ARG A 35 -13.07 15.98 -11.06
N VAL A 36 -12.61 14.74 -11.19
CA VAL A 36 -11.39 14.44 -11.94
C VAL A 36 -11.73 14.58 -13.42
N ILE A 37 -11.34 15.70 -14.03
CA ILE A 37 -11.42 15.89 -15.47
C ILE A 37 -10.12 15.30 -16.07
N LEU A 38 -10.17 14.07 -16.54
CA LEU A 38 -9.12 13.54 -17.42
C LEU A 38 -9.38 14.10 -18.82
N ARG A 39 -8.64 15.15 -19.20
CA ARG A 39 -8.61 15.64 -20.58
C ARG A 39 -7.51 14.88 -21.33
N SER A 40 -7.90 13.99 -22.25
CA SER A 40 -7.05 13.61 -23.36
C SER A 40 -7.35 14.55 -24.53
N MET A 41 -6.34 15.26 -25.03
CA MET A 41 -6.50 16.19 -26.14
C MET A 41 -6.69 15.42 -27.44
N ASN A 42 -7.82 15.69 -28.09
CA ASN A 42 -8.08 15.27 -29.46
C ASN A 42 -7.65 16.43 -30.37
N THR A 43 -6.69 16.22 -31.25
CA THR A 43 -6.49 17.10 -32.41
C THR A 43 -6.29 16.23 -33.64
N ASN A 44 -7.34 16.11 -34.45
CA ASN A 44 -7.19 15.77 -35.85
C ASN A 44 -6.94 17.09 -36.61
N PRO A 45 -5.90 17.16 -37.44
CA PRO A 45 -6.16 17.64 -38.78
C PRO A 45 -5.50 16.73 -39.81
N GLU A 46 -6.30 16.20 -40.74
CA GLU A 46 -5.78 15.63 -41.97
C GLU A 46 -5.03 16.71 -42.76
N GLN A 47 -3.71 16.54 -42.92
CA GLN A 47 -2.96 16.47 -44.21
C GLN A 47 -1.45 16.25 -43.90
N PRO A 48 -0.65 15.68 -44.83
CA PRO A 48 0.29 14.59 -44.53
C PRO A 48 1.75 15.03 -44.36
N SER A 49 2.55 14.25 -43.62
CA SER A 49 3.56 13.35 -44.21
C SER A 49 4.71 12.94 -43.26
N ILE A 50 5.03 11.65 -43.34
CA ILE A 50 6.34 10.97 -43.25
C ILE A 50 6.93 10.59 -41.87
N ALA A 51 7.15 9.26 -41.81
CA ALA A 51 8.08 8.43 -41.05
C ALA A 51 8.06 8.52 -39.52
N THR A 52 7.53 7.48 -38.89
CA THR A 52 7.85 7.19 -37.48
C THR A 52 8.20 5.72 -37.28
N ASN A 53 9.31 5.55 -36.58
CA ASN A 53 9.83 4.31 -36.03
C ASN A 53 8.73 3.45 -35.41
N THR A 54 8.71 2.18 -35.78
CA THR A 54 7.93 1.13 -35.11
C THR A 54 8.35 1.00 -33.65
N GLU A 55 7.58 1.61 -32.75
CA GLU A 55 7.47 1.15 -31.37
C GLU A 55 6.28 0.19 -31.28
N VAL A 56 6.56 -1.06 -30.90
CA VAL A 56 5.56 -2.08 -30.63
C VAL A 56 4.82 -1.68 -29.34
N ALA A 57 3.64 -1.06 -29.48
CA ALA A 57 2.77 -0.75 -28.37
C ALA A 57 2.22 -2.06 -27.76
N THR A 58 2.46 -2.28 -26.47
CA THR A 58 1.81 -3.34 -25.71
C THR A 58 0.31 -3.05 -25.57
N PRO A 59 -0.57 -4.07 -25.53
CA PRO A 59 -2.01 -3.85 -25.45
C PRO A 59 -2.35 -3.31 -24.06
N GLY A 60 -2.64 -2.02 -23.96
CA GLY A 60 -3.23 -1.45 -22.76
C GLY A 60 -4.65 -1.99 -22.58
N VAL A 61 -4.96 -2.54 -21.41
CA VAL A 61 -6.32 -2.95 -21.04
C VAL A 61 -7.22 -1.71 -21.08
N ASN A 62 -8.13 -1.68 -22.04
CA ASN A 62 -9.14 -0.63 -22.18
C ASN A 62 -10.20 -0.85 -21.09
N ILE A 63 -10.08 -0.18 -19.93
CA ILE A 63 -11.15 -0.22 -18.93
C ILE A 63 -12.32 0.60 -19.48
N PRO A 64 -13.49 -0.01 -19.76
CA PRO A 64 -14.62 0.72 -20.33
C PRO A 64 -15.00 1.88 -19.41
N THR A 65 -15.16 3.08 -19.96
CA THR A 65 -15.63 4.26 -19.22
C THR A 65 -17.04 4.10 -18.63
N ASN A 66 -17.74 3.03 -19.02
CA ASN A 66 -19.06 2.63 -18.54
C ASN A 66 -19.04 1.32 -17.73
N ALA A 67 -17.90 0.93 -17.15
CA ALA A 67 -17.83 -0.25 -16.27
C ALA A 67 -18.80 -0.08 -15.08
N THR A 68 -19.86 -0.90 -15.04
CA THR A 68 -20.81 -0.95 -13.93
C THR A 68 -20.33 -1.93 -12.87
N TRP A 69 -20.00 -1.43 -11.69
CA TRP A 69 -19.54 -2.24 -10.56
C TRP A 69 -20.72 -2.88 -9.83
N LYS A 70 -20.57 -4.15 -9.42
CA LYS A 70 -21.51 -4.75 -8.46
C LYS A 70 -21.36 -4.01 -7.14
N GLN A 71 -22.44 -3.38 -6.69
CA GLN A 71 -22.41 -2.60 -5.46
C GLN A 71 -22.20 -3.49 -4.23
N ASN A 72 -22.79 -4.69 -4.17
CA ASN A 72 -22.78 -5.52 -2.96
C ASN A 72 -21.38 -5.93 -2.51
N GLY A 73 -21.00 -5.49 -1.30
CA GLY A 73 -19.84 -5.89 -0.50
C GLY A 73 -19.73 -7.40 -0.28
N VAL A 74 -18.51 -7.96 -0.23
CA VAL A 74 -18.27 -9.32 0.25
C VAL A 74 -17.13 -9.30 1.26
N THR A 75 -17.39 -9.81 2.45
CA THR A 75 -16.35 -9.99 3.46
C THR A 75 -15.49 -11.20 3.09
N ILE A 76 -14.19 -10.98 2.89
CA ILE A 76 -13.22 -12.03 2.53
C ILE A 76 -12.22 -12.33 3.67
N ALA A 77 -12.19 -11.50 4.70
CA ALA A 77 -11.35 -11.67 5.89
C ALA A 77 -12.03 -11.00 7.08
N GLY A 78 -11.97 -11.63 8.26
CA GLY A 78 -12.69 -11.14 9.44
C GLY A 78 -14.21 -11.28 9.30
N GLY A 79 -14.96 -10.27 9.76
CA GLY A 79 -16.43 -10.23 9.63
C GLY A 79 -17.21 -10.72 10.86
N HIS A 80 -16.52 -11.23 11.88
CA HIS A 80 -17.12 -11.79 13.08
C HIS A 80 -16.98 -10.89 14.32
N GLY A 81 -17.02 -9.56 14.10
CA GLY A 81 -16.80 -8.56 15.14
C GLY A 81 -15.32 -8.31 15.46
N HIS A 82 -15.07 -7.43 16.42
CA HIS A 82 -13.73 -7.14 16.92
C HIS A 82 -13.28 -8.25 17.87
N GLY A 83 -12.00 -8.65 17.79
CA GLY A 83 -11.42 -9.67 18.66
C GLY A 83 -10.15 -10.27 18.07
N ASP A 84 -9.62 -11.31 18.72
CA ASP A 84 -8.34 -11.95 18.42
C ASP A 84 -8.48 -13.40 17.93
N ALA A 85 -9.71 -13.90 17.76
CA ALA A 85 -9.95 -15.19 17.13
C ALA A 85 -9.41 -15.21 15.67
N THR A 86 -9.22 -16.40 15.11
CA THR A 86 -8.69 -16.57 13.74
C THR A 86 -9.61 -16.01 12.65
N ASN A 87 -10.89 -15.81 12.96
CA ASN A 87 -11.89 -15.20 12.08
C ASN A 87 -12.25 -13.76 12.47
N GLN A 88 -11.48 -13.15 13.36
CA GLN A 88 -11.66 -11.78 13.83
C GLN A 88 -10.42 -10.93 13.56
N LEU A 89 -10.64 -9.62 13.47
CA LEU A 89 -9.60 -8.61 13.33
C LEU A 89 -9.86 -7.50 14.36
N TYR A 90 -8.81 -6.80 14.78
CA TYR A 90 -8.90 -5.64 15.64
C TYR A 90 -8.14 -4.47 15.02
N THR A 91 -8.89 -3.48 14.51
CA THR A 91 -8.35 -2.31 13.80
C THR A 91 -7.41 -2.67 12.64
N PRO A 92 -7.83 -3.49 11.66
CA PRO A 92 -6.96 -3.84 10.54
C PRO A 92 -6.53 -2.57 9.77
N HIS A 93 -5.22 -2.43 9.54
CA HIS A 93 -4.66 -1.29 8.80
C HIS A 93 -4.27 -1.73 7.39
N GLY A 94 -2.98 -1.79 7.07
CA GLY A 94 -2.50 -2.12 5.73
C GLY A 94 -2.76 -3.58 5.36
N LEU A 95 -3.03 -3.81 4.08
CA LEU A 95 -3.17 -5.14 3.51
C LEU A 95 -2.40 -5.25 2.19
N PHE A 96 -2.11 -6.48 1.79
CA PHE A 96 -1.56 -6.80 0.48
C PHE A 96 -2.26 -8.03 -0.07
N VAL A 97 -2.50 -8.03 -1.38
CA VAL A 97 -3.11 -9.14 -2.12
C VAL A 97 -2.12 -9.60 -3.18
N ASP A 98 -1.79 -10.88 -3.19
CA ASP A 98 -0.92 -11.45 -4.24
C ASP A 98 -1.71 -11.96 -5.46
N ASP A 99 -1.00 -12.50 -6.45
CA ASP A 99 -1.61 -12.95 -7.71
C ASP A 99 -2.48 -14.20 -7.52
N ASP A 100 -2.25 -14.95 -6.44
CA ASP A 100 -3.06 -16.09 -6.03
C ASP A 100 -4.31 -15.65 -5.26
N GLN A 101 -4.54 -14.32 -5.15
CA GLN A 101 -5.59 -13.69 -4.35
C GLN A 101 -5.50 -14.06 -2.86
N THR A 102 -4.30 -14.37 -2.37
CA THR A 102 -4.04 -14.47 -0.93
C THR A 102 -3.97 -13.06 -0.36
N VAL A 103 -4.71 -12.81 0.72
CA VAL A 103 -4.76 -11.53 1.42
C VAL A 103 -3.94 -11.64 2.69
N VAL A 104 -2.96 -10.77 2.87
CA VAL A 104 -2.24 -10.57 4.13
C VAL A 104 -2.61 -9.21 4.73
N ILE A 105 -2.84 -9.17 6.04
CA ILE A 105 -3.40 -8.01 6.74
C ILE A 105 -2.58 -7.72 7.98
N ALA A 106 -2.19 -6.46 8.16
CA ALA A 106 -1.67 -5.95 9.41
C ALA A 106 -2.83 -5.74 10.39
N ASP A 107 -3.01 -6.70 11.29
CA ASP A 107 -4.03 -6.69 12.33
C ASP A 107 -3.51 -5.87 13.52
N TYR A 108 -3.49 -4.55 13.33
CA TYR A 108 -2.76 -3.57 14.15
C TYR A 108 -3.02 -3.73 15.64
N GLY A 109 -4.29 -3.84 16.04
CA GLY A 109 -4.71 -3.92 17.45
C GLY A 109 -4.40 -5.25 18.10
N ASN A 110 -4.21 -6.31 17.31
CA ASN A 110 -3.82 -7.63 17.81
C ASN A 110 -2.31 -7.91 17.67
N HIS A 111 -1.53 -6.92 17.22
CA HIS A 111 -0.08 -7.00 17.08
C HIS A 111 0.41 -8.21 16.27
N ARG A 112 -0.30 -8.53 15.18
CA ARG A 112 -0.03 -9.71 14.34
C ARG A 112 -0.26 -9.43 12.86
N ILE A 113 0.26 -10.31 12.01
CA ILE A 113 -0.12 -10.37 10.60
C ILE A 113 -0.98 -11.59 10.38
N MET A 114 -2.12 -11.38 9.74
CA MET A 114 -3.06 -12.44 9.38
C MET A 114 -3.03 -12.71 7.88
N GLN A 115 -3.30 -13.96 7.47
CA GLN A 115 -3.41 -14.38 6.08
C GLN A 115 -4.71 -15.15 5.82
N TRP A 116 -5.40 -14.82 4.73
CA TRP A 116 -6.50 -15.59 4.15
C TRP A 116 -6.14 -15.99 2.73
N LYS A 117 -6.37 -17.27 2.39
CA LYS A 117 -6.23 -17.75 1.01
C LYS A 117 -7.48 -17.42 0.21
N ASN A 118 -7.35 -17.33 -1.11
CA ASN A 118 -8.48 -17.12 -1.98
C ASN A 118 -9.62 -18.13 -1.75
N GLY A 119 -10.83 -17.62 -1.55
CA GLY A 119 -12.02 -18.42 -1.28
C GLY A 119 -12.17 -18.91 0.17
N ASP A 120 -11.16 -18.78 1.04
CA ASP A 120 -11.32 -19.03 2.46
C ASP A 120 -11.85 -17.77 3.14
N THR A 121 -13.07 -17.84 3.65
CA THR A 121 -13.69 -16.76 4.43
C THR A 121 -13.99 -17.17 5.87
N THR A 122 -13.58 -18.38 6.28
CA THR A 122 -13.99 -18.93 7.57
C THR A 122 -12.97 -18.60 8.65
N ASN A 123 -11.69 -18.84 8.40
CA ASN A 123 -10.61 -18.60 9.38
C ASN A 123 -9.33 -18.16 8.67
N GLY A 124 -8.69 -17.13 9.22
CA GLY A 124 -7.36 -16.72 8.82
C GLY A 124 -6.28 -17.49 9.59
N GLN A 125 -5.04 -17.29 9.17
CA GLN A 125 -3.86 -17.84 9.80
C GLN A 125 -2.96 -16.71 10.29
N VAL A 126 -2.44 -16.84 11.52
CA VAL A 126 -1.38 -15.93 12.00
C VAL A 126 -0.08 -16.32 11.29
N VAL A 127 0.46 -15.41 10.50
CA VAL A 127 1.69 -15.64 9.70
C VAL A 127 2.90 -14.85 10.22
N ALA A 128 2.69 -13.93 11.17
CA ALA A 128 3.75 -13.28 11.95
C ALA A 128 3.17 -12.69 13.26
N GLY A 129 3.99 -12.61 14.31
CA GLY A 129 3.61 -12.05 15.61
C GLY A 129 2.73 -12.98 16.47
N ASP A 130 2.92 -14.30 16.38
CA ASP A 130 2.14 -15.30 17.14
C ASP A 130 2.42 -15.28 18.66
N LYS A 131 3.41 -14.51 19.10
CA LYS A 131 3.75 -14.30 20.52
C LYS A 131 3.24 -12.96 21.08
N GLY A 132 2.28 -12.34 20.39
CA GLY A 132 1.61 -11.13 20.83
C GLY A 132 2.51 -9.88 20.84
N GLN A 133 2.09 -8.89 21.62
CA GLN A 133 2.75 -7.59 21.71
C GLN A 133 4.15 -7.70 22.34
N GLY A 134 5.15 -7.11 21.70
CA GLY A 134 6.48 -6.91 22.28
C GLY A 134 7.52 -6.52 21.24
N ASN A 135 8.79 -6.46 21.65
CA ASN A 135 9.91 -6.02 20.80
C ASN A 135 10.87 -7.16 20.40
N GLY A 136 10.64 -8.38 20.89
CA GLY A 136 11.37 -9.57 20.44
C GLY A 136 11.24 -9.80 18.94
N LEU A 137 12.16 -10.55 18.34
CA LEU A 137 12.10 -10.85 16.90
C LEU A 137 10.92 -11.77 16.53
N HIS A 138 10.35 -12.48 17.49
CA HIS A 138 9.13 -13.29 17.35
C HIS A 138 7.84 -12.52 17.73
N GLN A 139 7.95 -11.23 18.03
CA GLN A 139 6.84 -10.36 18.42
C GLN A 139 6.74 -9.18 17.48
N LEU A 140 5.53 -8.62 17.40
CA LEU A 140 5.28 -7.34 16.74
C LEU A 140 4.63 -6.39 17.76
N ASN A 141 4.63 -5.11 17.45
CA ASN A 141 3.96 -4.10 18.23
C ASN A 141 3.28 -3.12 17.27
N HIS A 142 1.97 -3.35 17.08
CA HIS A 142 1.10 -2.47 16.31
C HIS A 142 1.59 -2.30 14.86
N PRO A 143 1.65 -3.41 14.09
CA PRO A 143 2.06 -3.35 12.71
C PRO A 143 1.06 -2.52 11.92
N THR A 144 1.53 -1.54 11.15
CA THR A 144 0.65 -0.67 10.36
C THR A 144 0.50 -1.16 8.93
N ASP A 145 1.45 -1.97 8.46
CA ASP A 145 1.50 -2.35 7.05
C ASP A 145 2.29 -3.63 6.78
N VAL A 146 1.94 -4.35 5.70
CA VAL A 146 2.60 -5.59 5.28
C VAL A 146 2.58 -5.80 3.76
N LEU A 147 3.70 -6.19 3.15
CA LEU A 147 3.77 -6.62 1.75
C LEU A 147 4.45 -7.98 1.61
N ILE A 148 4.20 -8.67 0.49
CA ILE A 148 4.88 -9.93 0.16
C ILE A 148 6.02 -9.64 -0.81
N ASP A 149 7.24 -10.00 -0.42
CA ASP A 149 8.39 -10.11 -1.31
C ASP A 149 8.43 -11.53 -1.89
N LYS A 150 7.91 -11.70 -3.10
CA LYS A 150 7.82 -12.99 -3.80
C LYS A 150 9.21 -13.58 -4.10
N GLU A 151 10.22 -12.73 -4.30
CA GLU A 151 11.58 -13.18 -4.64
C GLU A 151 12.25 -13.91 -3.47
N THR A 152 11.97 -13.50 -2.24
CA THR A 152 12.48 -14.18 -1.03
C THR A 152 11.45 -15.07 -0.35
N ASP A 153 10.21 -15.08 -0.84
CA ASP A 153 9.03 -15.65 -0.18
C ASP A 153 8.94 -15.21 1.29
N SER A 154 8.86 -13.89 1.48
CA SER A 154 8.84 -13.27 2.81
C SER A 154 7.79 -12.17 2.92
N LEU A 155 7.32 -11.92 4.13
CA LEU A 155 6.58 -10.73 4.51
C LEU A 155 7.57 -9.61 4.83
N ILE A 156 7.27 -8.39 4.40
CA ILE A 156 7.93 -7.17 4.85
C ILE A 156 6.91 -6.37 5.63
N ILE A 157 7.19 -6.14 6.90
CA ILE A 157 6.21 -5.65 7.88
C ILE A 157 6.73 -4.35 8.46
N CYS A 158 5.87 -3.33 8.46
CA CYS A 158 6.12 -2.13 9.22
C CYS A 158 5.66 -2.34 10.66
N ASP A 159 6.62 -2.49 11.57
CA ASP A 159 6.40 -2.74 12.99
C ASP A 159 6.54 -1.42 13.76
N ARG A 160 5.56 -0.54 13.55
CA ARG A 160 5.63 0.90 13.85
C ARG A 160 6.09 1.21 15.27
N TRP A 161 5.50 0.59 16.28
CA TRP A 161 5.81 0.95 17.67
C TRP A 161 7.12 0.36 18.18
N ASN A 162 7.68 -0.61 17.46
CA ASN A 162 9.06 -1.05 17.63
C ASN A 162 10.05 -0.25 16.76
N ARG A 163 9.55 0.77 16.03
CA ARG A 163 10.33 1.69 15.19
C ARG A 163 11.21 0.98 14.16
N ARG A 164 10.69 -0.06 13.52
CA ARG A 164 11.45 -0.92 12.61
C ARG A 164 10.60 -1.44 11.46
N VAL A 165 11.28 -1.80 10.37
CA VAL A 165 10.73 -2.66 9.33
C VAL A 165 11.41 -4.02 9.43
N VAL A 166 10.61 -5.08 9.49
CA VAL A 166 11.11 -6.46 9.61
C VAL A 166 10.74 -7.30 8.40
N ARG A 167 11.61 -8.26 8.07
CA ARG A 167 11.34 -9.34 7.12
C ARG A 167 11.00 -10.60 7.89
N TRP A 168 9.92 -11.27 7.53
CA TRP A 168 9.54 -12.57 8.09
C TRP A 168 9.41 -13.60 6.97
N SER A 169 10.23 -14.66 6.98
CA SER A 169 10.15 -15.71 5.96
C SER A 169 8.83 -16.47 6.07
N ARG A 170 8.17 -16.72 4.93
CA ARG A 170 6.94 -17.52 4.85
C ARG A 170 7.22 -19.03 4.76
N ARG A 171 8.50 -19.41 4.69
CA ARG A 171 8.94 -20.82 4.66
C ARG A 171 8.71 -21.47 6.02
N SER A 172 8.27 -22.72 5.99
CA SER A 172 7.99 -23.54 7.17
C SER A 172 9.16 -23.55 8.16
N GLY A 173 8.87 -23.36 9.45
CA GLY A 173 9.86 -23.41 10.53
C GLY A 173 10.48 -22.06 10.91
N THR A 174 10.16 -20.96 10.19
CA THR A 174 10.58 -19.62 10.61
C THR A 174 9.61 -19.04 11.64
N THR A 175 10.12 -18.71 12.82
CA THR A 175 9.32 -18.20 13.96
C THR A 175 9.71 -16.79 14.40
N GLN A 176 10.64 -16.14 13.70
CA GLN A 176 11.09 -14.80 14.02
C GLN A 176 11.40 -14.00 12.75
N GLY A 177 11.25 -12.68 12.85
CA GLY A 177 11.66 -11.73 11.83
C GLY A 177 13.13 -11.33 11.91
N GLU A 178 13.59 -10.68 10.85
CA GLU A 178 14.89 -10.05 10.70
C GLU A 178 14.68 -8.54 10.52
N ILE A 179 15.43 -7.72 11.24
CA ILE A 179 15.34 -6.26 11.11
C ILE A 179 15.99 -5.84 9.79
N LEU A 180 15.23 -5.22 8.90
CA LEU A 180 15.74 -4.64 7.66
C LEU A 180 16.13 -3.17 7.83
N ILE A 181 15.29 -2.41 8.54
CA ILE A 181 15.47 -0.98 8.78
C ILE A 181 15.11 -0.73 10.25
N ASP A 182 15.99 -0.05 10.97
CA ASP A 182 15.76 0.39 12.36
C ASP A 182 15.55 1.90 12.44
N ASN A 183 15.15 2.38 13.62
CA ASN A 183 14.92 3.79 13.93
C ASN A 183 14.02 4.52 12.91
N ILE A 184 12.92 3.89 12.53
CA ILE A 184 11.94 4.41 11.57
C ILE A 184 10.52 4.34 12.13
N ASP A 185 9.81 5.46 12.18
CA ASP A 185 8.38 5.49 12.53
C ASP A 185 7.54 5.18 11.30
N CYS A 186 7.66 3.94 10.81
CA CYS A 186 7.08 3.56 9.54
C CYS A 186 5.53 3.61 9.58
N TRP A 187 4.91 3.90 8.44
CA TRP A 187 3.45 3.74 8.27
C TRP A 187 3.07 3.01 6.99
N GLY A 188 3.59 3.46 5.86
CA GLY A 188 3.33 2.88 4.54
C GLY A 188 4.54 2.12 4.02
N LEU A 189 4.30 1.02 3.31
CA LEU A 189 5.31 0.27 2.56
C LEU A 189 4.92 0.14 1.08
N ALA A 190 5.90 0.20 0.20
CA ALA A 190 5.77 -0.26 -1.19
C ALA A 190 7.10 -0.85 -1.68
N MET A 191 7.04 -1.77 -2.63
CA MET A 191 8.24 -2.32 -3.27
C MET A 191 8.07 -2.24 -4.78
N ASP A 192 9.09 -1.77 -5.49
CA ASP A 192 9.09 -1.74 -6.95
C ASP A 192 9.64 -3.06 -7.55
N ASN A 193 9.57 -3.18 -8.87
CA ASN A 193 10.06 -4.35 -9.60
C ASN A 193 11.60 -4.49 -9.59
N GLN A 194 12.32 -3.44 -9.19
CA GLN A 194 13.76 -3.46 -8.96
C GLN A 194 14.10 -3.84 -7.51
N ARG A 195 13.09 -4.16 -6.70
CA ARG A 195 13.17 -4.51 -5.27
C ARG A 195 13.70 -3.38 -4.39
N TYR A 196 13.48 -2.13 -4.79
CA TYR A 196 13.61 -1.02 -3.86
C TYR A 196 12.40 -0.98 -2.93
N LEU A 197 12.66 -0.97 -1.63
CA LEU A 197 11.66 -0.82 -0.59
C LEU A 197 11.47 0.66 -0.28
N TYR A 198 10.27 1.15 -0.42
CA TYR A 198 9.88 2.50 -0.04
C TYR A 198 9.17 2.46 1.32
N VAL A 199 9.47 3.42 2.18
CA VAL A 199 8.90 3.52 3.52
C VAL A 199 8.62 4.98 3.85
N SER A 200 7.42 5.28 4.34
CA SER A 200 7.11 6.60 4.92
C SER A 200 7.43 6.60 6.40
N ASP A 201 8.12 7.65 6.87
CA ASP A 201 8.38 7.91 8.29
C ASP A 201 7.48 9.07 8.73
N VAL A 202 6.49 8.79 9.57
CA VAL A 202 5.48 9.80 9.96
C VAL A 202 6.05 10.87 10.88
N VAL A 203 7.11 10.57 11.64
CA VAL A 203 7.73 11.49 12.60
C VAL A 203 8.78 12.35 11.93
N LYS A 204 9.56 11.77 11.01
CA LYS A 204 10.53 12.54 10.21
C LYS A 204 9.89 13.29 9.04
N HIS A 205 8.62 13.02 8.75
CA HIS A 205 7.85 13.67 7.68
C HIS A 205 8.50 13.50 6.30
N GLU A 206 8.87 12.26 5.98
CA GLU A 206 9.57 11.93 4.75
C GLU A 206 9.15 10.56 4.21
N VAL A 207 9.46 10.33 2.95
CA VAL A 207 9.46 8.99 2.34
C VAL A 207 10.87 8.70 1.85
N ARG A 208 11.38 7.54 2.21
CA ARG A 208 12.70 7.05 1.79
C ARG A 208 12.57 5.77 0.97
N ARG A 209 13.52 5.58 0.07
CA ARG A 209 13.70 4.38 -0.74
C ARG A 209 14.99 3.69 -0.34
N TYR A 210 14.94 2.39 -0.09
CA TYR A 210 16.04 1.56 0.35
C TYR A 210 16.28 0.46 -0.66
N GLN A 211 17.54 0.25 -1.05
CA GLN A 211 17.92 -1.06 -1.54
C GLN A 211 17.89 -2.04 -0.36
N LEU A 212 17.40 -3.27 -0.54
CA LEU A 212 17.41 -4.25 0.55
C LEU A 212 18.84 -4.48 1.06
N GLY A 213 19.05 -4.27 2.37
CA GLY A 213 20.37 -4.30 3.02
C GLY A 213 21.03 -2.91 3.20
N GLU A 214 20.49 -1.87 2.57
CA GLU A 214 20.89 -0.48 2.79
C GLU A 214 20.33 0.05 4.12
N LYS A 215 21.14 0.79 4.89
CA LYS A 215 20.72 1.31 6.21
C LYS A 215 20.07 2.69 6.16
N ASN A 216 20.55 3.59 5.30
CA ASN A 216 20.17 5.01 5.35
C ASN A 216 19.03 5.37 4.39
N GLY A 217 18.95 4.67 3.26
CA GLY A 217 17.98 4.95 2.21
C GLY A 217 18.22 6.31 1.52
N THR A 218 17.65 6.44 0.33
CA THR A 218 17.58 7.69 -0.42
C THR A 218 16.27 8.42 -0.09
N LEU A 219 16.33 9.69 0.29
CA LEU A 219 15.14 10.54 0.42
C LEU A 219 14.47 10.72 -0.95
N VAL A 220 13.16 10.47 -1.03
CA VAL A 220 12.39 10.58 -2.28
C VAL A 220 11.17 11.50 -2.19
N ALA A 221 10.73 11.88 -0.99
CA ALA A 221 9.72 12.90 -0.76
C ALA A 221 9.86 13.52 0.65
N GLY A 222 9.54 14.81 0.79
CA GLY A 222 9.68 15.53 2.06
C GLY A 222 11.14 15.82 2.40
N GLY A 223 11.49 15.73 3.69
CA GLY A 223 12.86 15.86 4.19
C GLY A 223 13.29 17.27 4.62
N ASN A 224 12.46 18.29 4.37
CA ASN A 224 12.68 19.66 4.88
C ASN A 224 11.82 19.99 6.11
N GLY A 225 11.63 18.97 6.95
CA GLY A 225 10.83 19.06 8.17
C GLY A 225 9.33 19.11 7.93
N LYS A 226 8.61 19.33 9.04
CA LYS A 226 7.16 19.46 9.07
C LYS A 226 6.72 20.78 8.43
N GLY A 227 5.81 20.73 7.47
CA GLY A 227 5.21 21.94 6.90
C GLY A 227 4.40 21.63 5.64
N ASP A 228 3.90 22.67 4.99
CA ASP A 228 3.05 22.63 3.79
C ASP A 228 3.78 23.11 2.52
N GLY A 229 5.07 23.44 2.61
CA GLY A 229 5.92 23.71 1.45
C GLY A 229 5.99 22.54 0.46
N LEU A 230 6.44 22.79 -0.77
CA LEU A 230 6.50 21.77 -1.83
C LEU A 230 7.47 20.63 -1.52
N SER A 231 8.52 20.89 -0.73
CA SER A 231 9.49 19.91 -0.27
C SER A 231 9.28 19.49 1.20
N GLN A 232 8.15 19.87 1.79
CA GLN A 232 7.77 19.52 3.16
C GLN A 232 6.56 18.58 3.16
N LEU A 233 6.47 17.75 4.19
CA LEU A 233 5.32 16.91 4.46
C LEU A 233 4.89 17.10 5.92
N ASN A 234 3.69 16.65 6.24
CA ASN A 234 3.14 16.68 7.57
C ASN A 234 2.34 15.39 7.81
N TRP A 235 2.97 14.49 8.56
CA TRP A 235 2.41 13.18 8.90
C TRP A 235 2.07 12.30 7.68
N PRO A 236 3.03 12.06 6.76
CA PRO A 236 2.77 11.29 5.55
C PRO A 236 2.48 9.83 5.88
N ARG A 237 1.28 9.34 5.54
CA ARG A 237 0.87 7.95 5.85
C ARG A 237 1.18 7.04 4.68
N TYR A 238 0.21 6.82 3.80
CA TYR A 238 0.38 5.96 2.63
C TYR A 238 0.90 6.74 1.43
N PHE A 239 1.51 6.02 0.50
CA PHE A 239 2.00 6.58 -0.74
C PHE A 239 1.91 5.52 -1.85
N PHE A 240 2.03 6.00 -3.08
CA PHE A 240 2.05 5.18 -4.29
C PHE A 240 3.29 5.54 -5.11
N VAL A 241 3.90 4.56 -5.75
CA VAL A 241 5.06 4.74 -6.63
C VAL A 241 4.67 4.28 -8.03
N ASP A 242 4.72 5.18 -9.00
CA ASP A 242 4.40 4.84 -10.39
C ASP A 242 5.59 4.18 -11.12
N ARG A 243 5.37 3.75 -12.37
CA ARG A 243 6.40 3.10 -13.19
C ARG A 243 7.57 4.01 -13.55
N GLN A 244 7.39 5.33 -13.48
CA GLN A 244 8.46 6.31 -13.67
C GLN A 244 9.18 6.62 -12.34
N HIS A 245 8.84 5.90 -11.27
CA HIS A 245 9.31 6.10 -9.90
C HIS A 245 8.95 7.47 -9.32
N ASN A 246 7.88 8.11 -9.78
CA ASN A 246 7.31 9.25 -9.07
C ASN A 246 6.56 8.75 -7.85
N VAL A 247 6.66 9.50 -6.75
CA VAL A 247 6.05 9.17 -5.47
C VAL A 247 4.85 10.08 -5.21
N TYR A 248 3.69 9.50 -4.97
CA TYR A 248 2.46 10.22 -4.63
C TYR A 248 2.16 9.96 -3.16
N VAL A 249 2.19 10.99 -2.33
CA VAL A 249 2.11 10.85 -0.87
C VAL A 249 0.78 11.40 -0.37
N SER A 250 0.08 10.63 0.46
CA SER A 250 -1.02 11.15 1.28
C SER A 250 -0.45 11.98 2.43
N ASP A 251 -0.40 13.29 2.22
CA ASP A 251 0.15 14.26 3.16
C ASP A 251 -0.92 14.63 4.19
N ASN A 252 -1.12 13.71 5.14
CA ASN A 252 -2.36 13.54 5.89
C ASN A 252 -2.81 14.81 6.64
N ASN A 253 -1.89 15.50 7.29
CA ASN A 253 -2.21 16.70 8.07
C ASN A 253 -2.17 18.00 7.26
N ASN A 254 -1.70 17.96 6.02
CA ASN A 254 -1.82 19.08 5.08
C ASN A 254 -3.04 18.94 4.15
N HIS A 255 -3.85 17.89 4.34
CA HIS A 255 -5.10 17.66 3.60
C HIS A 255 -4.91 17.62 2.07
N ARG A 256 -3.76 17.10 1.61
CA ARG A 256 -3.40 17.05 0.20
C ARG A 256 -2.78 15.71 -0.21
N VAL A 257 -2.66 15.54 -1.52
CA VAL A 257 -1.79 14.52 -2.13
C VAL A 257 -0.68 15.25 -2.86
N THR A 258 0.56 14.91 -2.55
CA THR A 258 1.74 15.52 -3.18
C THR A 258 2.38 14.53 -4.13
N LYS A 259 2.67 14.96 -5.37
CA LYS A 259 3.49 14.20 -6.33
C LYS A 259 4.93 14.71 -6.30
N CYS A 260 5.88 13.81 -6.07
CA CYS A 260 7.31 14.05 -6.13
C CYS A 260 7.91 13.28 -7.31
N ASN A 261 8.56 13.99 -8.23
CA ASN A 261 9.19 13.34 -9.39
C ASN A 261 10.56 12.78 -9.03
N LYS A 262 10.94 11.65 -9.63
CA LYS A 262 12.30 11.10 -9.47
C LYS A 262 13.34 12.14 -9.93
N GLY A 263 14.30 12.44 -9.06
CA GLY A 263 15.39 13.38 -9.34
C GLY A 263 14.98 14.86 -9.31
N ALA A 264 13.77 15.19 -8.84
CA ALA A 264 13.40 16.58 -8.58
C ALA A 264 14.38 17.22 -7.59
N LYS A 265 14.83 18.43 -7.92
CA LYS A 265 15.50 19.35 -7.00
C LYS A 265 14.49 20.44 -6.65
N GLU A 266 14.64 21.05 -5.48
CA GLU A 266 13.81 22.17 -5.03
C GLU A 266 13.73 23.30 -6.07
#